data_AF-A0A2E5HHM3-F1
#
_entry.id   AF-A0A2E5HHM3-F1
#
_cell.length_a   1.000
_cell.length_b   1.000
_cell.length_c   1.000
_cell.angle_alpha   90.00
_cell.angle_beta   90.00
_cell.angle_gamma   90.00
#
_symmetry.space_group_name_H-M   'P 1'
#
loop_
_entity.id
_entity.type
_entity.pdbx_description
1 polymer ?
#
loop_
_entity_poly.entity_id
_entity_poly.type
_entity_poly.pdbx_seq_one_letter_code
_entity_poly.pdbx_strand_id
1 'polypeptide(L)'
;MAPPSGDAYPYLCKATITPLPDRPGEFEVTIGNPPRRVVLGSSALALAQEFDGQRTCAEIASALIADGVPLPSPDFVLAMAQQLAQIGLVLLSHQPIERNVKVRGESGLFSTNPLRHRCLGCGRSCQGHIIGPLEPEFIERVPDILATLQPLYPELTDEVLVPMERDSGATAHRLAFGRARACVFLGDDGLCRIHKHIGPEAKPAMCRFFPIRLVQTEDGFRVGISRCYEAHKTYKEGLEQTIAEITGMQPDELLPPEVRGLSPSEPGILNDNPEPGSREARRQQLEHHFMAMLEDPQVTLGHLLHFACEVAQGQRLALPPTQLLEDPATTRIIARRLRSFGQRALATHAHYLDDTLPDGHIDRLGRLLDFITQYPDEGVTTLTPAQRDYSFHILREWFFLRDWFRHPSIEASAVTMALGVLTAAELAAGADEGDQGDLPGDLFAHALITWVRLVRAPDNVTDLFTDQEDFGLFLTDLGEAGASPEGATS
;
A
#
# COMPACT_ATOMS: atom_id res chain seq x y z
N MET A 1 8.35 32.08 19.03
CA MET A 1 6.97 32.50 19.35
C MET A 1 6.05 31.54 18.63
N ALA A 2 5.07 30.93 19.30
CA ALA A 2 4.05 30.18 18.59
C ALA A 2 3.28 31.14 17.66
N PRO A 3 2.98 30.77 16.40
CA PRO A 3 2.17 31.60 15.54
C PRO A 3 0.81 31.86 16.21
N PRO A 4 0.21 33.05 16.02
CA PRO A 4 -1.12 33.31 16.53
C PRO A 4 -2.09 32.24 16.01
N SER A 5 -3.05 31.82 16.85
CA SER A 5 -3.93 30.68 16.60
C SER A 5 -4.74 30.74 15.30
N GLY A 6 -4.80 31.89 14.62
CA GLY A 6 -5.53 32.08 13.37
C GLY A 6 -4.84 31.62 12.08
N ASP A 7 -3.53 31.35 12.10
CA ASP A 7 -2.71 31.17 10.87
C ASP A 7 -2.73 29.73 10.29
N ALA A 8 -3.76 28.95 10.59
CA ALA A 8 -3.90 27.60 10.05
C ALA A 8 -4.65 27.61 8.71
N TYR A 9 -4.14 26.90 7.70
CA TYR A 9 -4.71 26.76 6.36
C TYR A 9 -5.39 25.38 6.26
N PRO A 10 -6.72 25.28 6.46
CA PRO A 10 -7.43 24.02 6.39
C PRO A 10 -7.73 23.65 4.94
N TYR A 11 -7.56 22.38 4.60
CA TYR A 11 -7.90 21.80 3.31
C TYR A 11 -8.77 20.57 3.49
N LEU A 12 -9.98 20.59 2.94
CA LEU A 12 -10.87 19.43 2.93
C LEU A 12 -10.30 18.37 1.99
N CYS A 13 -9.93 17.22 2.55
CA CYS A 13 -9.55 16.05 1.78
C CYS A 13 -10.68 15.67 0.82
N LYS A 14 -10.32 15.12 -0.34
CA LYS A 14 -11.30 14.66 -1.32
C LYS A 14 -12.28 13.67 -0.70
N ALA A 15 -13.56 14.03 -0.69
CA ALA A 15 -14.62 13.27 -0.04
C ALA A 15 -15.84 13.14 -0.94
N THR A 16 -16.54 12.00 -0.83
CA THR A 16 -17.89 11.82 -1.37
C THR A 16 -18.89 12.31 -0.33
N ILE A 17 -19.83 13.16 -0.74
CA ILE A 17 -20.83 13.74 0.15
C ILE A 17 -22.20 13.20 -0.25
N THR A 18 -22.86 12.50 0.67
CA THR A 18 -24.17 11.87 0.45
C THR A 18 -25.19 12.43 1.43
N PRO A 19 -26.31 13.04 0.98
CA PRO A 19 -27.38 13.46 1.89
C PRO A 19 -28.03 12.25 2.57
N LEU A 20 -28.35 12.37 3.85
CA LEU A 20 -28.99 11.30 4.61
C LEU A 20 -30.52 11.41 4.53
N PRO A 21 -31.23 10.43 3.91
CA PRO A 21 -32.67 10.55 3.65
C PRO A 21 -33.52 10.75 4.92
N ASP A 22 -33.14 10.06 6.00
CA ASP A 22 -33.89 10.03 7.26
C ASP A 22 -33.51 11.19 8.21
N ARG A 23 -32.50 12.00 7.85
CA ARG A 23 -31.98 13.11 8.67
C ARG A 23 -31.78 14.36 7.81
N PRO A 24 -32.88 15.11 7.51
CA PRO A 24 -32.81 16.29 6.68
C PRO A 24 -31.81 17.32 7.22
N GLY A 25 -30.87 17.74 6.37
CA GLY A 25 -29.81 18.66 6.75
C GLY A 25 -28.58 17.98 7.36
N GLU A 26 -28.49 16.65 7.33
CA GLU A 26 -27.27 15.91 7.63
C GLU A 26 -26.73 15.22 6.38
N PHE A 27 -25.40 15.15 6.28
CA PHE A 27 -24.68 14.58 5.16
C PHE A 27 -23.64 13.59 5.67
N GLU A 28 -23.59 12.42 5.06
CA GLU A 28 -22.49 11.48 5.22
C GLU A 28 -21.34 11.91 4.31
N VAL A 29 -20.20 12.27 4.92
CA VAL A 29 -18.97 12.60 4.23
C VAL A 29 -18.04 11.40 4.32
N THR A 30 -17.71 10.84 3.16
CA THR A 30 -16.91 9.62 3.03
C THR A 30 -15.55 9.92 2.41
N ILE A 31 -14.46 9.53 3.07
CA ILE A 31 -13.08 9.72 2.60
C ILE A 31 -12.30 8.42 2.50
N GLY A 32 -11.35 8.40 1.58
CA GLY A 32 -10.35 7.34 1.48
C GLY A 32 -10.88 5.97 1.04
N ASN A 33 -9.97 4.99 1.07
CA ASN A 33 -10.26 3.58 0.84
C ASN A 33 -9.38 2.78 1.83
N PRO A 34 -9.95 2.19 2.90
CA PRO A 34 -11.37 1.98 3.19
C PRO A 34 -12.12 3.28 3.52
N PRO A 35 -13.43 3.33 3.26
CA PRO A 35 -14.23 4.52 3.44
C PRO A 35 -14.39 4.86 4.93
N ARG A 36 -13.83 5.99 5.37
CA ARG A 36 -14.17 6.58 6.68
C ARG A 36 -15.35 7.52 6.51
N ARG A 37 -16.35 7.39 7.39
CA ARG A 37 -17.62 8.11 7.28
C ARG A 37 -17.81 9.03 8.47
N VAL A 38 -18.17 10.27 8.19
CA VAL A 38 -18.45 11.30 9.20
C VAL A 38 -19.77 11.94 8.84
N VAL A 39 -20.67 12.09 9.82
CA VAL A 39 -21.91 12.82 9.59
C VAL A 39 -21.72 14.28 9.94
N LEU A 40 -21.92 15.16 8.97
CA LEU A 40 -21.87 16.61 9.16
C LEU A 40 -23.27 17.20 8.94
N GLY A 41 -23.69 18.09 9.84
CA GLY A 41 -24.87 18.93 9.58
C GLY A 41 -24.58 19.96 8.48
N SER A 42 -25.61 20.55 7.88
CA SER A 42 -25.50 21.52 6.77
C SER A 42 -24.49 22.63 7.02
N SER A 43 -24.51 23.24 8.22
CA SER A 43 -23.59 24.34 8.56
C SER A 43 -22.13 23.87 8.67
N ALA A 44 -21.92 22.66 9.21
CA ALA A 44 -20.60 22.05 9.30
C ALA A 44 -20.07 21.69 7.91
N LEU A 45 -20.91 21.11 7.04
CA LEU A 45 -20.52 20.79 5.67
C LEU A 45 -20.18 22.06 4.87
N ALA A 46 -20.99 23.11 4.95
CA ALA A 46 -20.74 24.37 4.27
C ALA A 46 -19.40 24.99 4.70
N LEU A 47 -19.11 24.99 6.01
CA LEU A 47 -17.82 25.44 6.53
C LEU A 47 -16.67 24.55 6.03
N ALA A 48 -16.82 23.23 6.05
CA ALA A 48 -15.79 22.32 5.57
C ALA A 48 -15.50 22.51 4.07
N GLN A 49 -16.50 22.86 3.25
CA GLN A 49 -16.34 23.13 1.83
C GLN A 49 -15.51 24.40 1.54
N GLU A 50 -15.40 25.32 2.49
CA GLU A 50 -14.53 26.50 2.40
C GLU A 50 -13.04 26.18 2.66
N PHE A 51 -12.72 24.97 3.14
CA PHE A 51 -11.35 24.57 3.45
C PHE A 51 -10.60 24.25 2.15
N ASP A 52 -10.05 25.28 1.53
CA ASP A 52 -9.36 25.23 0.24
C ASP A 52 -7.84 25.10 0.34
N GLY A 53 -7.30 25.15 1.55
CA GLY A 53 -5.87 25.15 1.84
C GLY A 53 -5.16 26.46 1.50
N GLN A 54 -5.85 27.47 0.99
CA GLN A 54 -5.28 28.74 0.55
C GLN A 54 -5.60 29.89 1.50
N ARG A 55 -6.79 29.86 2.11
CA ARG A 55 -7.20 30.81 3.13
C ARG A 55 -6.93 30.25 4.51
N THR A 56 -6.51 31.11 5.43
CA THR A 56 -6.42 30.80 6.85
C THR A 56 -7.81 30.58 7.46
N CYS A 57 -7.89 29.90 8.60
CA CYS A 57 -9.13 29.78 9.38
C CYS A 57 -9.73 31.16 9.70
N ALA A 58 -8.90 32.17 9.97
CA ALA A 58 -9.33 33.53 10.25
C ALA A 58 -9.93 34.23 9.03
N GLU A 59 -9.35 34.04 7.84
CA GLU A 59 -9.89 34.57 6.58
C GLU A 59 -11.20 33.89 6.19
N ILE A 60 -11.29 32.56 6.35
CA ILE A 60 -12.52 31.79 6.11
C ILE A 60 -13.63 32.25 7.07
N ALA A 61 -13.32 32.38 8.36
CA ALA A 61 -14.27 32.90 9.35
C ALA A 61 -14.79 34.29 8.96
N SER A 62 -13.88 35.17 8.52
CA SER A 62 -14.22 36.54 8.13
C SER A 62 -15.08 36.59 6.87
N ALA A 63 -14.80 35.74 5.87
CA ALA A 63 -15.60 35.62 4.65
C ALA A 63 -17.03 35.12 4.95
N LEU A 64 -17.15 34.07 5.77
CA LEU A 64 -18.44 33.52 6.17
C LEU A 64 -19.30 34.52 6.96
N ILE A 65 -18.68 35.30 7.88
CA ILE A 65 -19.37 36.38 8.60
C ILE A 65 -19.85 37.46 7.63
N ALA A 66 -19.02 37.83 6.63
CA ALA A 66 -19.41 38.82 5.62
C ALA A 66 -20.60 38.35 4.76
N ASP A 67 -20.69 37.05 4.49
CA ASP A 67 -21.79 36.42 3.76
C ASP A 67 -23.03 36.16 4.63
N GLY A 68 -23.01 36.58 5.90
CA GLY A 68 -24.14 36.44 6.83
C GLY A 68 -24.31 35.04 7.40
N VAL A 69 -23.30 34.17 7.27
CA VAL A 69 -23.31 32.84 7.88
C VAL A 69 -23.06 32.97 9.39
N PRO A 70 -23.98 32.52 10.25
CA PRO A 70 -23.82 32.63 11.68
C PRO A 70 -22.72 31.68 12.18
N LEU A 71 -21.58 32.24 12.57
CA LEU A 71 -20.51 31.51 13.26
C LEU A 71 -20.58 31.76 14.78
N PRO A 72 -20.42 30.73 15.63
CA PRO A 72 -20.38 30.90 17.09
C PRO A 72 -19.26 31.82 17.55
N SER A 73 -18.09 31.72 16.91
CA SER A 73 -16.93 32.60 17.09
C SER A 73 -15.97 32.44 15.90
N PRO A 74 -15.03 33.37 15.68
CA PRO A 74 -13.95 33.18 14.70
C PRO A 74 -13.09 31.94 14.98
N ASP A 75 -12.88 31.60 16.26
CA ASP A 75 -12.10 30.41 16.67
C ASP A 75 -12.81 29.08 16.37
N PHE A 76 -14.13 29.11 16.13
CA PHE A 76 -14.90 27.91 15.79
C PHE A 76 -14.37 27.24 14.52
N VAL A 77 -13.93 28.02 13.53
CA VAL A 77 -13.38 27.48 12.27
C VAL A 77 -12.12 26.66 12.52
N LEU A 78 -11.21 27.16 13.36
CA LEU A 78 -10.00 26.44 13.74
C LEU A 78 -10.33 25.17 14.54
N ALA A 79 -11.20 25.27 15.54
CA ALA A 79 -11.59 24.14 16.36
C ALA A 79 -12.22 23.02 15.51
N MET A 80 -13.08 23.39 14.57
CA MET A 80 -13.68 22.45 13.63
C MET A 80 -12.62 21.83 12.69
N ALA A 81 -11.73 22.65 12.12
CA ALA A 81 -10.66 22.14 11.27
C ALA A 81 -9.74 21.16 12.01
N GLN A 82 -9.42 21.41 13.28
CA GLN A 82 -8.66 20.51 14.14
C GLN A 82 -9.38 19.19 14.41
N GLN A 83 -10.69 19.24 14.71
CA GLN A 83 -11.50 18.03 14.91
C GLN A 83 -11.59 17.19 13.63
N LEU A 84 -11.80 17.85 12.48
CA LEU A 84 -11.81 17.16 11.19
C LEU A 84 -10.42 16.64 10.79
N ALA A 85 -9.34 17.31 11.19
CA ALA A 85 -7.98 16.82 10.98
C ALA A 85 -7.66 15.58 11.82
N GLN A 86 -8.16 15.51 13.06
CA GLN A 86 -7.98 14.32 13.92
C GLN A 86 -8.57 13.05 13.31
N ILE A 87 -9.65 13.17 12.53
CA ILE A 87 -10.29 12.05 11.83
C ILE A 87 -9.80 11.89 10.37
N GLY A 88 -8.89 12.74 9.92
CA GLY A 88 -8.26 12.71 8.60
C GLY A 88 -9.11 13.31 7.45
N LEU A 89 -10.20 14.00 7.78
CA LEU A 89 -11.06 14.66 6.80
C LEU A 89 -10.47 15.99 6.31
N VAL A 90 -9.61 16.63 7.11
CA VAL A 90 -8.97 17.90 6.78
C VAL A 90 -7.47 17.80 6.96
N LEU A 91 -6.71 18.32 6.00
CA LEU A 91 -5.29 18.62 6.18
C LEU A 91 -5.18 20.04 6.76
N LEU A 92 -4.44 20.20 7.84
CA LEU A 92 -4.23 21.50 8.47
C LEU A 92 -2.74 21.86 8.36
N SER A 93 -2.45 23.00 7.74
CA SER A 93 -1.08 23.48 7.51
C SER A 93 -0.86 24.85 8.14
N HIS A 94 0.39 25.20 8.45
CA HIS A 94 0.79 26.56 8.86
C HIS A 94 1.17 27.46 7.68
N GLN A 95 1.13 26.92 6.47
CA GLN A 95 1.39 27.62 5.21
C GLN A 95 0.30 27.27 4.18
N PRO A 96 0.03 28.14 3.18
CA PRO A 96 -0.87 27.80 2.09
C PRO A 96 -0.50 26.46 1.43
N ILE A 97 -1.47 25.57 1.30
CA ILE A 97 -1.35 24.26 0.66
C ILE A 97 -1.49 24.46 -0.84
N GLU A 98 -0.38 24.62 -1.55
CA GLU A 98 -0.38 24.67 -3.00
C GLU A 98 -0.91 23.34 -3.58
N ARG A 99 -2.13 23.35 -4.14
CA ARG A 99 -2.73 22.19 -4.85
C ARG A 99 -1.84 21.62 -5.96
N ASN A 100 -0.98 22.48 -6.49
CA ASN A 100 0.11 22.10 -7.34
C ASN A 100 1.36 22.25 -6.50
N VAL A 101 1.80 21.18 -5.83
CA VAL A 101 3.25 21.02 -5.70
C VAL A 101 3.73 21.07 -7.14
N LYS A 102 4.21 22.24 -7.56
CA LYS A 102 5.00 22.36 -8.78
C LYS A 102 6.15 21.42 -8.49
N VAL A 103 6.06 20.20 -9.00
CA VAL A 103 7.22 19.32 -9.13
C VAL A 103 8.29 20.24 -9.68
N ARG A 104 9.32 20.51 -8.87
CA ARG A 104 10.36 21.47 -9.25
C ARG A 104 10.85 21.05 -10.63
N GLY A 105 11.09 22.05 -11.49
CA GLY A 105 11.64 21.83 -12.82
C GLY A 105 12.81 20.85 -12.74
N GLU A 106 12.79 19.88 -13.65
CA GLU A 106 13.51 18.59 -13.60
C GLU A 106 12.90 17.61 -12.58
N SER A 107 11.69 17.11 -12.86
CA SER A 107 11.07 15.98 -12.15
C SER A 107 12.05 14.79 -12.12
N GLY A 108 12.79 14.64 -11.03
CA GLY A 108 13.73 13.54 -10.88
C GLY A 108 12.99 12.21 -11.01
N LEU A 109 13.48 11.36 -11.90
CA LEU A 109 13.03 9.99 -12.01
C LEU A 109 13.96 9.12 -11.18
N PHE A 110 13.52 8.73 -10.00
CA PHE A 110 14.29 7.92 -9.07
C PHE A 110 13.93 6.46 -9.24
N SER A 111 14.92 5.58 -9.20
CA SER A 111 14.71 4.14 -9.20
C SER A 111 15.62 3.48 -8.18
N THR A 112 15.18 2.34 -7.63
CA THR A 112 15.97 1.46 -6.77
C THR A 112 17.20 0.84 -7.45
N ASN A 113 17.36 1.07 -8.76
CA ASN A 113 18.56 0.85 -9.57
C ASN A 113 19.12 -0.60 -9.60
N PRO A 114 19.26 -1.23 -10.78
CA PRO A 114 18.37 -1.13 -11.94
C PRO A 114 17.06 -1.91 -11.73
N LEU A 115 16.02 -1.53 -12.49
CA LEU A 115 14.74 -2.23 -12.53
C LEU A 115 14.89 -3.56 -13.25
N ARG A 116 15.24 -4.61 -12.50
CA ARG A 116 15.42 -5.96 -13.05
C ARG A 116 14.12 -6.74 -12.94
N HIS A 117 13.40 -6.86 -14.05
CA HIS A 117 12.26 -7.76 -14.12
C HIS A 117 12.11 -8.39 -15.49
N ARG A 118 11.56 -9.61 -15.52
CA ARG A 118 11.05 -10.24 -16.73
C ARG A 118 9.77 -10.98 -16.38
N CYS A 119 8.67 -10.64 -17.07
CA CYS A 119 7.43 -11.38 -16.90
C CYS A 119 7.64 -12.82 -17.39
N LEU A 120 7.51 -13.80 -16.48
CA LEU A 120 7.63 -15.23 -16.81
C LEU A 120 6.31 -15.86 -17.27
N GLY A 121 5.27 -15.04 -17.47
CA GLY A 121 3.98 -15.51 -17.97
C GLY A 121 3.23 -16.44 -17.01
N CYS A 122 3.49 -16.41 -15.70
CA CYS A 122 2.87 -17.36 -14.76
C CYS A 122 1.36 -17.19 -14.53
N GLY A 123 0.75 -16.09 -14.98
CA GLY A 123 -0.66 -15.76 -14.76
C GLY A 123 -1.04 -15.32 -13.34
N ARG A 124 -0.31 -15.80 -12.32
CA ARG A 124 -0.58 -15.59 -10.89
C ARG A 124 -0.68 -14.11 -10.53
N SER A 125 0.11 -13.27 -11.20
CA SER A 125 0.12 -11.83 -10.96
C SER A 125 -0.97 -11.05 -11.69
N CYS A 126 -1.59 -11.63 -12.71
CA CYS A 126 -2.69 -11.03 -13.49
C CYS A 126 -4.07 -11.18 -12.80
N GLN A 127 -4.07 -11.68 -11.57
CA GLN A 127 -5.22 -11.98 -10.75
C GLN A 127 -5.40 -10.94 -9.64
N GLY A 128 -6.65 -10.53 -9.38
CA GLY A 128 -7.00 -9.71 -8.21
C GLY A 128 -6.66 -8.22 -8.30
N HIS A 129 -6.41 -7.67 -9.49
CA HIS A 129 -6.18 -6.22 -9.70
C HIS A 129 -7.11 -5.69 -10.77
N ILE A 130 -7.65 -4.49 -10.62
CA ILE A 130 -8.39 -3.81 -11.68
C ILE A 130 -7.40 -3.36 -12.76
N ILE A 131 -7.69 -3.68 -14.03
CA ILE A 131 -6.91 -3.21 -15.18
C ILE A 131 -7.68 -2.05 -15.82
N GLY A 132 -7.35 -0.83 -15.41
CA GLY A 132 -7.92 0.40 -15.91
C GLY A 132 -7.62 1.60 -15.00
N PRO A 133 -7.79 2.84 -15.47
CA PRO A 133 -8.33 3.22 -16.78
C PRO A 133 -7.43 2.80 -17.94
N LEU A 134 -8.05 2.40 -19.06
CA LEU A 134 -7.39 1.98 -20.30
C LEU A 134 -7.10 3.17 -21.20
N GLU A 135 -6.01 3.09 -21.95
CA GLU A 135 -5.68 4.08 -22.97
C GLU A 135 -6.67 4.05 -24.15
N PRO A 136 -7.04 5.20 -24.74
CA PRO A 136 -7.97 5.27 -25.86
C PRO A 136 -7.55 4.39 -27.05
N GLU A 137 -6.26 4.35 -27.35
CA GLU A 137 -5.71 3.57 -28.46
C GLU A 137 -5.89 2.07 -28.25
N PHE A 138 -5.86 1.59 -27.00
CA PHE A 138 -6.15 0.20 -26.69
C PHE A 138 -7.64 -0.09 -26.85
N ILE A 139 -8.50 0.82 -26.39
CA ILE A 139 -9.97 0.71 -26.56
C ILE A 139 -10.33 0.58 -28.04
N GLU A 140 -9.74 1.40 -28.91
CA GLU A 140 -9.95 1.35 -30.36
C GLU A 140 -9.51 0.03 -30.99
N ARG A 141 -8.49 -0.63 -30.43
CA ARG A 141 -7.95 -1.92 -30.91
C ARG A 141 -8.71 -3.14 -30.40
N VAL A 142 -9.58 -3.00 -29.40
CA VAL A 142 -10.31 -4.14 -28.80
C VAL A 142 -11.09 -4.95 -29.84
N PRO A 143 -11.82 -4.36 -30.81
CA PRO A 143 -12.51 -5.12 -31.84
C PRO A 143 -11.58 -6.04 -32.66
N ASP A 144 -10.38 -5.57 -33.02
CA ASP A 144 -9.41 -6.38 -33.77
C ASP A 144 -8.81 -7.51 -32.91
N ILE A 145 -8.58 -7.22 -31.62
CA ILE A 145 -8.15 -8.22 -30.63
C ILE A 145 -9.23 -9.30 -30.50
N LEU A 146 -10.49 -8.91 -30.37
CA LEU A 146 -11.62 -9.84 -30.29
C LEU A 146 -11.78 -10.66 -31.57
N ALA A 147 -11.70 -10.04 -32.75
CA ALA A 147 -11.76 -10.74 -34.03
C ALA A 147 -10.69 -11.85 -34.16
N THR A 148 -9.52 -11.63 -33.56
CA THR A 148 -8.44 -12.63 -33.50
C THR A 148 -8.70 -13.72 -32.46
N LEU A 149 -9.20 -13.35 -31.28
CA LEU A 149 -9.31 -14.27 -30.14
C LEU A 149 -10.63 -15.05 -30.08
N GLN A 150 -11.76 -14.48 -30.51
CA GLN A 150 -13.09 -15.10 -30.47
C GLN A 150 -13.18 -16.46 -31.18
N PRO A 151 -12.55 -16.69 -32.34
CA PRO A 151 -12.53 -18.03 -32.95
C PRO A 151 -11.87 -19.11 -32.09
N LEU A 152 -10.95 -18.71 -31.20
CA LEU A 152 -10.22 -19.59 -30.29
C LEU A 152 -10.88 -19.65 -28.90
N TYR A 153 -11.58 -18.59 -28.50
CA TYR A 153 -12.21 -18.39 -27.21
C TYR A 153 -13.61 -17.78 -27.39
N PRO A 154 -14.61 -18.59 -27.79
CA PRO A 154 -15.95 -18.10 -28.13
C PRO A 154 -16.69 -17.41 -26.97
N GLU A 155 -16.23 -17.60 -25.73
CA GLU A 155 -16.76 -16.95 -24.54
C GLU A 155 -16.31 -15.47 -24.39
N LEU A 156 -15.33 -15.01 -25.18
CA LEU A 156 -14.96 -13.59 -25.21
C LEU A 156 -16.03 -12.80 -25.99
N THR A 157 -16.90 -12.08 -25.30
CA THR A 157 -17.94 -11.25 -25.92
C THR A 157 -17.46 -9.81 -26.11
N ASP A 158 -18.32 -8.94 -26.65
CA ASP A 158 -18.02 -7.50 -26.79
C ASP A 158 -18.03 -6.76 -25.43
N GLU A 159 -18.41 -7.44 -24.34
CA GLU A 159 -18.48 -6.90 -22.97
C GLU A 159 -17.12 -6.90 -22.25
N VAL A 160 -16.00 -6.99 -22.97
CA VAL A 160 -14.65 -6.95 -22.38
C VAL A 160 -14.27 -5.58 -21.82
N LEU A 161 -15.00 -4.52 -22.18
CA LEU A 161 -14.82 -3.16 -21.67
C LEU A 161 -15.94 -2.79 -20.73
N VAL A 162 -15.58 -2.39 -19.50
CA VAL A 162 -16.53 -1.92 -18.50
C VAL A 162 -16.31 -0.42 -18.30
N PRO A 163 -17.34 0.42 -18.48
CA PRO A 163 -17.24 1.84 -18.21
C PRO A 163 -16.99 2.08 -16.71
N MET A 164 -16.20 3.10 -16.42
CA MET A 164 -15.94 3.59 -15.07
C MET A 164 -16.01 5.10 -15.05
N GLU A 165 -16.69 5.67 -14.06
CA GLU A 165 -16.74 7.10 -13.87
C GLU A 165 -15.45 7.59 -13.20
N ARG A 166 -14.82 8.61 -13.78
CA ARG A 166 -13.70 9.31 -13.14
C ARG A 166 -14.23 10.42 -12.25
N ASP A 167 -13.43 10.83 -11.28
CA ASP A 167 -13.77 11.96 -10.40
C ASP A 167 -13.99 13.29 -11.14
N SER A 168 -13.49 13.41 -12.37
CA SER A 168 -13.75 14.55 -13.26
C SER A 168 -15.13 14.51 -13.93
N GLY A 169 -15.96 13.49 -13.65
CA GLY A 169 -17.19 13.19 -14.37
C GLY A 169 -16.97 12.59 -15.76
N ALA A 170 -15.72 12.38 -16.18
CA ALA A 170 -15.42 11.76 -17.46
C ALA A 170 -15.55 10.24 -17.38
N THR A 171 -16.09 9.62 -18.44
CA THR A 171 -16.10 8.16 -18.55
C THR A 171 -14.75 7.64 -19.01
N ALA A 172 -14.17 6.71 -18.26
CA ALA A 172 -13.06 5.86 -18.69
C ALA A 172 -13.53 4.41 -18.85
N HIS A 173 -12.65 3.54 -19.32
CA HIS A 173 -12.92 2.11 -19.41
C HIS A 173 -11.88 1.31 -18.63
N ARG A 174 -12.31 0.17 -18.08
CA ARG A 174 -11.45 -0.88 -17.55
C ARG A 174 -11.75 -2.19 -18.25
N LEU A 175 -10.85 -3.16 -18.15
CA LEU A 175 -11.16 -4.51 -18.58
C LEU A 175 -12.23 -5.14 -17.68
N ALA A 176 -13.08 -5.97 -18.29
CA ALA A 176 -13.99 -6.84 -17.57
C ALA A 176 -13.21 -7.88 -16.76
N PHE A 177 -13.82 -8.27 -15.65
CA PHE A 177 -13.31 -9.31 -14.77
C PHE A 177 -14.37 -10.39 -14.67
N GLY A 178 -13.99 -11.62 -15.00
CA GLY A 178 -14.88 -12.77 -14.95
C GLY A 178 -15.01 -13.34 -13.55
N ARG A 179 -15.40 -14.62 -13.47
CA ARG A 179 -15.46 -15.36 -12.21
C ARG A 179 -14.12 -15.25 -11.47
N ALA A 180 -14.18 -15.15 -10.15
CA ALA A 180 -13.00 -15.08 -9.30
C ALA A 180 -12.13 -13.82 -9.48
N ARG A 181 -12.66 -12.74 -10.08
CA ARG A 181 -11.93 -11.48 -10.38
C ARG A 181 -10.61 -11.71 -11.13
N ALA A 182 -10.61 -12.67 -12.05
CA ALA A 182 -9.61 -12.77 -13.10
C ALA A 182 -9.95 -11.82 -14.25
N CYS A 183 -8.93 -11.24 -14.89
CA CYS A 183 -9.12 -10.48 -16.13
C CYS A 183 -9.77 -11.37 -17.19
N VAL A 184 -10.71 -10.82 -17.97
CA VAL A 184 -11.41 -11.55 -19.05
C VAL A 184 -10.46 -12.19 -20.09
N PHE A 185 -9.24 -11.66 -20.25
CA PHE A 185 -8.22 -12.22 -21.14
C PHE A 185 -7.28 -13.23 -20.46
N LEU A 186 -7.46 -13.59 -19.20
CA LEU A 186 -6.70 -14.65 -18.54
C LEU A 186 -7.31 -16.01 -18.88
N GLY A 187 -6.55 -16.88 -19.55
CA GLY A 187 -6.97 -18.24 -19.86
C GLY A 187 -6.87 -19.19 -18.66
N ASP A 188 -7.53 -20.35 -18.79
CA ASP A 188 -7.50 -21.41 -17.78
C ASP A 188 -6.10 -22.04 -17.64
N ASP A 189 -5.27 -21.89 -18.67
CA ASP A 189 -3.85 -22.26 -18.67
C ASP A 189 -2.97 -21.25 -17.90
N GLY A 190 -3.58 -20.22 -17.29
CA GLY A 190 -2.87 -19.14 -16.60
C GLY A 190 -2.18 -18.16 -17.54
N LEU A 191 -2.36 -18.25 -18.87
CA LEU A 191 -1.71 -17.35 -19.81
C LEU A 191 -2.67 -16.24 -20.24
N CYS A 192 -2.13 -15.03 -20.43
CA CYS A 192 -2.88 -13.95 -21.04
C CYS A 192 -3.10 -14.26 -22.53
N ARG A 193 -4.36 -14.37 -22.96
CA ARG A 193 -4.75 -14.72 -24.34
C ARG A 193 -4.23 -13.71 -25.37
N ILE A 194 -4.23 -12.42 -25.04
CA ILE A 194 -3.63 -11.37 -25.87
C ILE A 194 -2.13 -11.65 -26.08
N HIS A 195 -1.40 -11.89 -24.98
CA HIS A 195 0.03 -12.17 -25.05
C HIS A 195 0.30 -13.44 -25.85
N LYS A 196 -0.42 -14.52 -25.55
CA LYS A 196 -0.23 -15.85 -26.13
C LYS A 196 -0.39 -15.87 -27.65
N HIS A 197 -1.39 -15.14 -28.18
CA HIS A 197 -1.76 -15.24 -29.60
C HIS A 197 -1.42 -14.03 -30.46
N ILE A 198 -1.32 -12.85 -29.85
CA ILE A 198 -1.08 -11.59 -30.58
C ILE A 198 0.30 -11.01 -30.22
N GLY A 199 0.75 -11.20 -28.98
CA GLY A 199 2.05 -10.76 -28.48
C GLY A 199 1.95 -9.74 -27.34
N PRO A 200 3.06 -9.51 -26.61
CA PRO A 200 3.08 -8.64 -25.44
C PRO A 200 2.70 -7.18 -25.76
N GLU A 201 3.06 -6.68 -26.94
CA GLU A 201 2.77 -5.31 -27.39
C GLU A 201 1.28 -5.03 -27.61
N ALA A 202 0.47 -6.08 -27.79
CA ALA A 202 -0.98 -5.95 -27.94
C ALA A 202 -1.72 -5.76 -26.62
N LYS A 203 -1.06 -5.99 -25.48
CA LYS A 203 -1.65 -5.77 -24.15
C LYS A 203 -1.83 -4.27 -23.89
N PRO A 204 -2.77 -3.86 -23.03
CA PRO A 204 -2.86 -2.46 -22.62
C PRO A 204 -1.61 -2.03 -21.86
N ALA A 205 -1.33 -0.72 -21.86
CA ALA A 205 -0.12 -0.12 -21.33
C ALA A 205 0.15 -0.57 -19.89
N MET A 206 -0.86 -0.51 -19.01
CA MET A 206 -0.75 -0.97 -17.62
C MET A 206 -0.27 -2.44 -17.51
N CYS A 207 -0.72 -3.31 -18.42
CA CYS A 207 -0.33 -4.72 -18.43
C CYS A 207 1.04 -4.96 -19.07
N ARG A 208 1.52 -4.06 -19.93
CA ARG A 208 2.91 -4.05 -20.42
C ARG A 208 3.88 -3.57 -19.34
N PHE A 209 3.45 -2.60 -18.52
CA PHE A 209 4.25 -2.05 -17.44
C PHE A 209 4.31 -2.94 -16.20
N PHE A 210 3.31 -3.78 -15.96
CA PHE A 210 3.32 -4.67 -14.80
C PHE A 210 4.63 -5.50 -14.74
N PRO A 211 5.37 -5.51 -13.61
CA PRO A 211 4.99 -5.13 -12.24
C PRO A 211 5.46 -3.74 -11.81
N ILE A 212 5.87 -2.91 -12.75
CA ILE A 212 6.47 -1.62 -12.47
C ILE A 212 5.41 -0.67 -11.96
N ARG A 213 5.79 0.07 -10.93
CA ARG A 213 4.96 1.09 -10.31
C ARG A 213 5.68 2.40 -10.31
N LEU A 214 4.91 3.45 -10.58
CA LEU A 214 5.33 4.83 -10.48
C LEU A 214 4.60 5.47 -9.31
N VAL A 215 5.36 6.13 -8.45
CA VAL A 215 4.90 6.75 -7.22
C VAL A 215 5.38 8.19 -7.26
N GLN A 216 4.45 9.13 -7.30
CA GLN A 216 4.80 10.55 -7.15
C GLN A 216 5.16 10.81 -5.69
N THR A 217 6.30 11.48 -5.50
CA THR A 217 6.83 11.95 -4.22
C THR A 217 7.19 13.42 -4.35
N GLU A 218 7.59 14.02 -3.25
CA GLU A 218 7.99 15.42 -3.14
C GLU A 218 9.23 15.74 -4.01
N ASP A 219 10.19 14.80 -4.06
CA ASP A 219 11.41 14.95 -4.88
C ASP A 219 11.18 14.66 -6.37
N GLY A 220 10.07 13.99 -6.74
CA GLY A 220 9.80 13.54 -8.11
C GLY A 220 9.12 12.17 -8.18
N PHE A 221 9.32 11.43 -9.27
CA PHE A 221 8.71 10.11 -9.45
C PHE A 221 9.67 9.00 -9.02
N ARG A 222 9.22 8.15 -8.12
CA ARG A 222 9.88 6.90 -7.74
C ARG A 222 9.33 5.75 -8.56
N VAL A 223 10.23 4.96 -9.14
CA VAL A 223 9.89 3.81 -9.96
C VAL A 223 10.55 2.55 -9.43
N GLY A 224 9.73 1.53 -9.25
CA GLY A 224 10.11 0.28 -8.60
C GLY A 224 9.27 -0.90 -9.08
N ILE A 225 9.61 -2.10 -8.64
CA ILE A 225 8.93 -3.36 -9.00
C ILE A 225 8.09 -3.82 -7.83
N SER A 226 6.84 -4.20 -8.10
CA SER A 226 5.90 -4.57 -7.03
C SER A 226 5.04 -5.79 -7.38
N ARG A 227 4.76 -6.63 -6.37
CA ARG A 227 3.65 -7.63 -6.35
C ARG A 227 3.66 -8.71 -7.46
N CYS A 228 4.84 -9.03 -8.01
CA CYS A 228 5.00 -10.15 -8.93
C CYS A 228 5.41 -11.43 -8.19
N TYR A 229 4.63 -12.51 -8.35
CA TYR A 229 4.90 -13.80 -7.71
C TYR A 229 6.26 -14.40 -8.15
N GLU A 230 6.65 -14.14 -9.39
CA GLU A 230 7.91 -14.64 -9.97
C GLU A 230 9.03 -13.59 -9.97
N ALA A 231 8.87 -12.47 -9.25
CA ALA A 231 9.93 -11.46 -9.14
C ALA A 231 11.22 -12.05 -8.56
N HIS A 232 11.11 -12.99 -7.61
CA HIS A 232 12.26 -13.66 -7.01
C HIS A 232 13.17 -14.39 -8.01
N LYS A 233 12.66 -14.79 -9.18
CA LYS A 233 13.45 -15.43 -10.26
C LYS A 233 14.15 -14.43 -11.17
N THR A 234 13.81 -13.15 -11.07
CA THR A 234 14.23 -12.13 -12.05
C THR A 234 14.75 -10.84 -11.43
N TYR A 235 14.63 -10.61 -10.12
CA TYR A 235 15.07 -9.37 -9.48
C TYR A 235 16.61 -9.15 -9.49
N LYS A 236 17.39 -10.21 -9.72
CA LYS A 236 18.87 -10.14 -9.84
C LYS A 236 19.37 -10.18 -11.28
N GLU A 237 18.68 -10.92 -12.15
CA GLU A 237 19.14 -11.26 -13.51
C GLU A 237 18.17 -10.81 -14.61
N GLY A 238 17.08 -10.15 -14.23
CA GLY A 238 16.12 -9.57 -15.16
C GLY A 238 16.78 -8.55 -16.07
N LEU A 239 16.15 -8.34 -17.23
CA LEU A 239 16.58 -7.30 -18.16
C LEU A 239 16.66 -6.00 -17.36
N GLU A 240 17.84 -5.39 -17.40
CA GLU A 240 18.00 -4.01 -16.98
C GLU A 240 17.28 -3.19 -18.04
N GLN A 241 16.04 -2.83 -17.72
CA GLN A 241 15.25 -2.00 -18.59
C GLN A 241 15.26 -0.59 -18.01
N THR A 242 15.58 0.38 -18.86
CA THR A 242 15.36 1.78 -18.54
C THR A 242 13.87 2.05 -18.46
N ILE A 243 13.48 3.07 -17.71
CA ILE A 243 12.08 3.46 -17.64
C ILE A 243 11.58 3.81 -19.03
N ALA A 244 12.37 4.46 -19.88
CA ALA A 244 12.02 4.73 -21.27
C ALA A 244 11.82 3.46 -22.12
N GLU A 245 12.65 2.42 -21.96
CA GLU A 245 12.46 1.14 -22.64
C GLU A 245 11.19 0.42 -22.18
N ILE A 246 10.82 0.60 -20.91
CA ILE A 246 9.61 0.01 -20.33
C ILE A 246 8.38 0.80 -20.76
N THR A 247 8.42 2.13 -20.62
CA THR A 247 7.27 3.03 -20.72
C THR A 247 7.05 3.55 -22.13
N GLY A 248 8.09 3.51 -22.98
CA GLY A 248 8.14 4.25 -24.23
C GLY A 248 8.18 5.77 -24.04
N MET A 249 8.31 6.26 -22.79
CA MET A 249 8.29 7.68 -22.44
C MET A 249 9.68 8.14 -22.09
N GLN A 250 10.10 9.29 -22.63
CA GLN A 250 11.34 9.89 -22.14
C GLN A 250 11.13 10.39 -20.68
N PRO A 251 12.17 10.34 -19.81
CA PRO A 251 12.07 10.80 -18.42
C PRO A 251 11.56 12.25 -18.27
N ASP A 252 11.83 13.11 -19.25
CA ASP A 252 11.37 14.50 -19.35
C ASP A 252 9.95 14.65 -19.91
N GLU A 253 9.40 13.59 -20.52
CA GLU A 253 8.01 13.51 -21.01
C GLU A 253 7.03 12.93 -19.97
N LEU A 254 7.47 12.74 -18.71
CA LEU A 254 6.74 11.93 -17.74
C LEU A 254 5.33 12.46 -17.41
N LEU A 255 4.39 11.69 -17.98
CA LEU A 255 2.97 11.48 -17.68
C LEU A 255 2.06 12.72 -17.82
N PRO A 256 1.35 12.82 -18.97
CA PRO A 256 0.08 13.53 -19.03
C PRO A 256 -0.82 13.13 -17.83
N PRO A 257 -1.65 14.04 -17.30
CA PRO A 257 -2.56 13.75 -16.19
C PRO A 257 -3.41 12.49 -16.39
N GLU A 258 -3.61 12.05 -17.64
CA GLU A 258 -4.32 10.83 -17.99
C GLU A 258 -3.58 9.53 -17.60
N VAL A 259 -2.23 9.50 -17.65
CA VAL A 259 -1.44 8.31 -17.28
C VAL A 259 -1.24 8.19 -15.75
N ARG A 260 -1.63 9.23 -14.98
CA ARG A 260 -1.78 9.13 -13.52
C ARG A 260 -2.78 8.05 -13.10
N GLY A 261 -3.55 7.47 -14.03
CA GLY A 261 -4.39 6.29 -13.84
C GLY A 261 -3.65 4.96 -13.59
N LEU A 262 -2.31 4.90 -13.67
CA LEU A 262 -1.53 3.74 -13.19
C LEU A 262 -1.47 3.72 -11.65
N SER A 263 -2.64 3.52 -11.04
CA SER A 263 -2.91 3.40 -9.60
C SER A 263 -2.26 4.48 -8.71
N PRO A 264 -2.81 5.71 -8.71
CA PRO A 264 -2.50 6.69 -7.69
C PRO A 264 -3.36 6.33 -6.47
N SER A 265 -2.96 5.28 -5.74
CA SER A 265 -2.94 5.56 -4.31
C SER A 265 -1.83 6.57 -4.18
N GLU A 266 -2.14 7.87 -4.27
CA GLU A 266 -1.17 8.93 -4.04
C GLU A 266 -0.55 8.60 -2.68
N PRO A 267 0.67 8.01 -2.65
CA PRO A 267 1.33 7.91 -1.37
C PRO A 267 1.51 9.37 -0.94
N GLY A 268 1.28 9.66 0.34
CA GLY A 268 1.25 11.04 0.79
C GLY A 268 2.50 11.75 0.28
N ILE A 269 2.30 12.77 -0.56
CA ILE A 269 3.36 13.69 -0.93
C ILE A 269 3.74 14.33 0.40
N LEU A 270 4.92 14.00 0.90
CA LEU A 270 5.41 14.59 2.13
C LEU A 270 5.73 16.06 1.85
N ASN A 271 5.63 16.93 2.84
CA ASN A 271 6.08 18.31 2.66
C ASN A 271 7.61 18.32 2.43
N ASP A 272 8.10 18.95 1.36
CA ASP A 272 9.55 19.08 1.05
C ASP A 272 10.35 19.71 2.19
N ASN A 273 9.73 20.62 2.94
CA ASN A 273 10.34 21.31 4.08
C ASN A 273 9.40 21.21 5.28
N PRO A 274 9.24 20.01 5.86
CA PRO A 274 8.36 19.86 6.99
C PRO A 274 8.96 20.64 8.16
N GLU A 275 8.11 21.27 8.97
CA GLU A 275 8.59 21.98 10.15
C GLU A 275 9.42 21.04 11.04
N PRO A 276 10.61 21.45 11.51
CA PRO A 276 11.44 20.61 12.36
C PRO A 276 10.67 20.11 13.58
N GLY A 277 10.70 18.79 13.81
CA GLY A 277 9.96 18.14 14.90
C GLY A 277 8.49 17.84 14.61
N SER A 278 7.95 18.25 13.45
CA SER A 278 6.62 17.82 13.01
C SER A 278 6.56 16.31 12.81
N ARG A 279 5.35 15.74 12.88
CA ARG A 279 5.11 14.32 12.58
C ARG A 279 5.62 13.93 11.19
N GLU A 280 5.54 14.87 10.25
CA GLU A 280 5.99 14.67 8.87
C GLU A 280 7.52 14.67 8.76
N ALA A 281 8.20 15.63 9.40
CA ALA A 281 9.67 15.65 9.46
C ALA A 281 10.21 14.36 10.08
N ARG A 282 9.56 13.88 11.14
CA ARG A 282 9.88 12.59 11.75
C ARG A 282 9.69 11.44 10.77
N ARG A 283 8.60 11.40 10.00
CA ARG A 283 8.35 10.36 8.99
C ARG A 283 9.42 10.36 7.89
N GLN A 284 9.77 11.51 7.34
CA GLN A 284 10.85 11.62 6.35
C GLN A 284 12.17 11.13 6.92
N GLN A 285 12.51 11.53 8.15
CA GLN A 285 13.73 11.08 8.81
C GLN A 285 13.75 9.56 9.01
N LEU A 286 12.63 8.97 9.43
CA LEU A 286 12.50 7.54 9.63
C LEU A 286 12.54 6.77 8.31
N GLU A 287 11.92 7.27 7.26
CA GLU A 287 12.00 6.68 5.92
C GLU A 287 13.45 6.66 5.43
N HIS A 288 14.16 7.79 5.49
CA HIS A 288 15.56 7.87 5.11
C HIS A 288 16.45 6.95 5.94
N HIS A 289 16.26 6.93 7.28
CA HIS A 289 17.02 6.06 8.15
C HIS A 289 16.77 4.58 7.85
N PHE A 290 15.50 4.21 7.63
CA PHE A 290 15.14 2.82 7.33
C PHE A 290 15.70 2.38 5.98
N MET A 291 15.63 3.23 4.96
CA MET A 291 16.20 2.95 3.65
C MET A 291 17.73 2.78 3.73
N ALA A 292 18.44 3.66 4.45
CA ALA A 292 19.87 3.52 4.66
C ALA A 292 20.24 2.23 5.42
N MET A 293 19.44 1.84 6.42
CA MET A 293 19.63 0.58 7.12
C MET A 293 19.46 -0.62 6.16
N LEU A 294 18.48 -0.61 5.27
CA LEU A 294 18.26 -1.71 4.32
C LEU A 294 19.39 -1.86 3.28
N GLU A 295 20.29 -0.89 3.14
CA GLU A 295 21.47 -0.97 2.29
C GLU A 295 22.63 -1.72 2.96
N ASP A 296 22.62 -1.86 4.29
CA ASP A 296 23.68 -2.54 5.04
C ASP A 296 23.51 -4.08 4.96
N PRO A 297 24.47 -4.81 4.37
CA PRO A 297 24.41 -6.26 4.24
C PRO A 297 24.51 -7.02 5.59
N GLN A 298 24.78 -6.35 6.70
CA GLN A 298 24.78 -6.93 8.04
C GLN A 298 23.40 -6.88 8.72
N VAL A 299 22.46 -6.11 8.17
CA VAL A 299 21.14 -5.95 8.78
C VAL A 299 20.34 -7.24 8.68
N THR A 300 19.76 -7.66 9.81
CA THR A 300 18.96 -8.88 9.95
C THR A 300 17.49 -8.51 10.19
N LEU A 301 16.57 -9.48 10.15
CA LEU A 301 15.17 -9.22 10.53
C LEU A 301 15.03 -8.70 11.95
N GLY A 302 15.88 -9.18 12.87
CA GLY A 302 15.87 -8.69 14.24
C GLY A 302 16.30 -7.22 14.36
N HIS A 303 17.13 -6.70 13.45
CA HIS A 303 17.39 -5.26 13.33
C HIS A 303 16.14 -4.47 12.90
N LEU A 304 15.29 -5.03 12.03
CA LEU A 304 14.04 -4.37 11.63
C LEU A 304 13.05 -4.27 12.79
N LEU A 305 12.91 -5.35 13.56
CA LEU A 305 12.07 -5.37 14.74
C LEU A 305 12.61 -4.44 15.83
N HIS A 306 13.93 -4.46 16.06
CA HIS A 306 14.60 -3.57 17.00
C HIS A 306 14.40 -2.10 16.63
N PHE A 307 14.61 -1.74 15.37
CA PHE A 307 14.33 -0.39 14.86
C PHE A 307 12.88 0.03 15.15
N ALA A 308 11.90 -0.83 14.87
CA ALA A 308 10.50 -0.50 15.11
C ALA A 308 10.21 -0.26 16.61
N CYS A 309 10.79 -1.07 17.50
CA CYS A 309 10.69 -0.86 18.95
C CYS A 309 11.37 0.44 19.39
N GLU A 310 12.61 0.70 18.95
CA GLU A 310 13.38 1.90 19.32
C GLU A 310 12.63 3.17 18.94
N VAL A 311 12.08 3.19 17.73
CA VAL A 311 11.38 4.37 17.23
C VAL A 311 10.03 4.57 17.91
N ALA A 312 9.25 3.51 18.14
CA ALA A 312 7.92 3.66 18.73
C ALA A 312 7.97 4.09 20.21
N GLN A 313 8.92 3.55 20.97
CA GLN A 313 9.01 3.75 22.42
C GLN A 313 10.02 4.82 22.83
N GLY A 314 10.90 5.24 21.92
CA GLY A 314 12.05 6.08 22.27
C GLY A 314 13.03 5.38 23.21
N GLN A 315 12.96 4.04 23.30
CA GLN A 315 13.77 3.21 24.18
C GLN A 315 14.43 2.11 23.35
N ARG A 316 15.74 1.93 23.52
CA ARG A 316 16.45 0.79 22.92
C ARG A 316 16.06 -0.50 23.62
N LEU A 317 15.74 -1.54 22.86
CA LEU A 317 15.60 -2.89 23.40
C LEU A 317 16.91 -3.32 24.05
N ALA A 318 16.80 -4.06 25.17
CA ALA A 318 17.95 -4.59 25.90
C ALA A 318 18.63 -5.75 25.16
N LEU A 319 17.87 -6.57 24.42
CA LEU A 319 18.44 -7.62 23.56
C LEU A 319 19.17 -7.01 22.36
N PRO A 320 20.36 -7.53 22.01
CA PRO A 320 20.96 -7.28 20.72
C PRO A 320 19.97 -7.63 19.59
N PRO A 321 19.87 -6.81 18.53
CA PRO A 321 18.94 -7.09 17.44
C PRO A 321 19.10 -8.48 16.82
N THR A 322 20.31 -9.03 16.80
CA THR A 322 20.58 -10.38 16.28
C THR A 322 20.01 -11.51 17.14
N GLN A 323 19.81 -11.28 18.44
CA GLN A 323 19.34 -12.28 19.39
C GLN A 323 17.82 -12.22 19.64
N LEU A 324 17.15 -11.17 19.18
CA LEU A 324 15.72 -10.95 19.43
C LEU A 324 14.86 -12.12 18.92
N LEU A 325 15.19 -12.69 17.77
CA LEU A 325 14.46 -13.83 17.19
C LEU A 325 14.92 -15.20 17.74
N GLU A 326 16.00 -15.23 18.50
CA GLU A 326 16.50 -16.44 19.18
C GLU A 326 15.84 -16.61 20.55
N ASP A 327 15.25 -15.53 21.10
CA ASP A 327 14.55 -15.54 22.38
C ASP A 327 13.17 -16.26 22.28
N PRO A 328 12.95 -17.34 23.06
CA PRO A 328 11.68 -18.07 23.06
C PRO A 328 10.49 -17.26 23.57
N ALA A 329 10.70 -16.25 24.43
CA ALA A 329 9.61 -15.39 24.88
C ALA A 329 9.11 -14.50 23.74
N THR A 330 10.03 -13.85 23.03
CA THR A 330 9.77 -13.04 21.84
C THR A 330 9.06 -13.86 20.75
N THR A 331 9.54 -15.07 20.47
CA THR A 331 8.92 -15.97 19.48
C THR A 331 7.47 -16.29 19.83
N ARG A 332 7.17 -16.59 21.10
CA ARG A 332 5.79 -16.86 21.57
C ARG A 332 4.87 -15.64 21.45
N ILE A 333 5.39 -14.43 21.68
CA ILE A 333 4.63 -13.19 21.50
C ILE A 333 4.28 -12.99 20.02
N ILE A 334 5.25 -13.16 19.13
CA ILE A 334 5.07 -13.11 17.68
C ILE A 334 4.02 -14.13 17.23
N ALA A 335 4.16 -15.39 17.65
CA ALA A 335 3.26 -16.48 17.29
C ALA A 335 1.81 -16.19 17.73
N ARG A 336 1.61 -15.74 18.97
CA ARG A 336 0.28 -15.37 19.48
C ARG A 336 -0.35 -14.25 18.65
N ARG A 337 0.43 -13.22 18.30
CA ARG A 337 -0.05 -12.07 17.51
C ARG A 337 -0.44 -12.50 16.10
N LEU A 338 0.41 -13.32 15.45
CA LEU A 338 0.13 -13.90 14.14
C LEU A 338 -1.16 -14.74 14.17
N ARG A 339 -1.31 -15.68 15.11
CA ARG A 339 -2.55 -16.48 15.22
C ARG A 339 -3.80 -15.63 15.35
N SER A 340 -3.75 -14.61 16.20
CA SER A 340 -4.85 -13.67 16.42
C SER A 340 -5.21 -12.91 15.13
N PHE A 341 -4.20 -12.46 14.39
CA PHE A 341 -4.37 -11.83 13.08
C PHE A 341 -4.96 -12.81 12.05
N GLY A 342 -4.43 -14.02 11.94
CA GLY A 342 -4.91 -15.03 11.00
C GLY A 342 -6.40 -15.35 11.22
N GLN A 343 -6.83 -15.47 12.47
CA GLN A 343 -8.24 -15.70 12.82
C GLN A 343 -9.15 -14.54 12.39
N ARG A 344 -8.74 -13.29 12.64
CA ARG A 344 -9.50 -12.10 12.21
C ARG A 344 -9.51 -11.96 10.70
N ALA A 345 -8.35 -12.06 10.06
CA ALA A 345 -8.23 -11.99 8.61
C ALA A 345 -9.06 -13.10 7.94
N LEU A 346 -9.04 -14.33 8.44
CA LEU A 346 -9.87 -15.40 7.91
C LEU A 346 -11.37 -15.08 8.07
N ALA A 347 -11.80 -14.53 9.21
CA ALA A 347 -13.19 -14.12 9.40
C ALA A 347 -13.61 -12.97 8.46
N THR A 348 -12.76 -11.94 8.32
CA THR A 348 -12.97 -10.78 7.43
C THR A 348 -12.98 -11.23 5.96
N HIS A 349 -12.11 -12.16 5.59
CA HIS A 349 -11.92 -12.63 4.22
C HIS A 349 -12.72 -13.86 3.86
N ALA A 350 -13.42 -14.53 4.79
CA ALA A 350 -14.24 -15.70 4.47
C ALA A 350 -15.22 -15.39 3.32
N HIS A 351 -15.85 -14.21 3.36
CA HIS A 351 -16.74 -13.74 2.29
C HIS A 351 -16.02 -13.39 0.97
N TYR A 352 -14.73 -13.04 1.02
CA TYR A 352 -13.90 -12.78 -0.16
C TYR A 352 -13.36 -14.08 -0.78
N LEU A 353 -13.02 -15.05 0.08
CA LEU A 353 -12.49 -16.37 -0.27
C LEU A 353 -13.55 -17.25 -0.95
N ASP A 354 -14.84 -17.03 -0.69
CA ASP A 354 -15.90 -17.87 -1.29
C ASP A 354 -16.25 -17.50 -2.75
N ASP A 355 -16.00 -16.27 -3.25
CA ASP A 355 -16.51 -15.87 -4.58
C ASP A 355 -15.63 -14.91 -5.42
N THR A 356 -14.53 -14.37 -4.89
CA THR A 356 -13.92 -13.15 -5.50
C THR A 356 -12.43 -13.21 -5.83
N LEU A 357 -11.71 -14.26 -5.49
CA LEU A 357 -10.28 -14.39 -5.81
C LEU A 357 -10.08 -15.64 -6.66
N PRO A 358 -9.14 -15.70 -7.61
CA PRO A 358 -8.96 -16.93 -8.39
C PRO A 358 -8.54 -18.08 -7.48
N ASP A 359 -8.94 -19.30 -7.82
CA ASP A 359 -8.75 -20.49 -6.98
C ASP A 359 -7.30 -20.62 -6.48
N GLY A 360 -6.31 -20.32 -7.32
CA GLY A 360 -4.89 -20.35 -6.93
C GLY A 360 -4.44 -19.24 -5.97
N HIS A 361 -5.16 -18.13 -5.88
CA HIS A 361 -4.92 -17.08 -4.89
C HIS A 361 -5.66 -17.35 -3.58
N ILE A 362 -6.91 -17.84 -3.65
CA ILE A 362 -7.67 -18.31 -2.48
C ILE A 362 -6.89 -19.41 -1.78
N ASP A 363 -6.45 -20.42 -2.51
CA ASP A 363 -5.73 -21.57 -1.97
C ASP A 363 -4.43 -21.14 -1.25
N ARG A 364 -3.67 -20.21 -1.83
CA ARG A 364 -2.46 -19.68 -1.18
C ARG A 364 -2.76 -18.79 0.02
N LEU A 365 -3.77 -17.93 -0.09
CA LEU A 365 -4.18 -17.08 1.01
C LEU A 365 -4.74 -17.93 2.16
N GLY A 366 -5.56 -18.93 1.84
CA GLY A 366 -6.06 -19.95 2.77
C GLY A 366 -4.93 -20.70 3.45
N ARG A 367 -4.00 -21.29 2.69
CA ARG A 367 -2.79 -21.92 3.26
C ARG A 367 -1.99 -21.00 4.16
N LEU A 368 -1.77 -19.75 3.73
CA LEU A 368 -1.05 -18.76 4.52
C LEU A 368 -1.80 -18.46 5.82
N LEU A 369 -3.11 -18.23 5.76
CA LEU A 369 -3.94 -17.94 6.93
C LEU A 369 -4.03 -19.14 7.87
N ASP A 370 -4.26 -20.35 7.35
CA ASP A 370 -4.28 -21.59 8.12
C ASP A 370 -2.94 -21.79 8.83
N PHE A 371 -1.82 -21.61 8.13
CA PHE A 371 -0.49 -21.65 8.72
C PHE A 371 -0.33 -20.60 9.82
N ILE A 372 -0.71 -19.34 9.56
CA ILE A 372 -0.67 -18.25 10.55
C ILE A 372 -1.50 -18.61 11.79
N THR A 373 -2.67 -19.24 11.64
CA THR A 373 -3.51 -19.66 12.79
C THR A 373 -2.89 -20.80 13.61
N GLN A 374 -1.95 -21.53 13.02
CA GLN A 374 -1.24 -22.67 13.63
C GLN A 374 0.25 -22.36 13.85
N TYR A 375 0.66 -21.09 13.78
CA TYR A 375 2.06 -20.69 13.81
C TYR A 375 2.77 -21.31 15.02
N PRO A 376 3.96 -21.93 14.86
CA PRO A 376 4.62 -22.67 15.94
C PRO A 376 5.06 -21.75 17.08
N ASP A 377 5.07 -22.29 18.30
CA ASP A 377 5.58 -21.57 19.49
C ASP A 377 7.10 -21.69 19.66
N GLU A 378 7.77 -22.55 18.86
CA GLU A 378 9.18 -22.90 19.02
C GLU A 378 10.02 -22.42 17.83
N GLY A 379 10.95 -21.51 18.12
CA GLY A 379 12.01 -21.08 17.20
C GLY A 379 11.53 -20.26 16.01
N VAL A 380 12.48 -19.53 15.42
CA VAL A 380 12.31 -18.88 14.13
C VAL A 380 13.29 -19.52 13.16
N THR A 381 12.76 -20.03 12.05
CA THR A 381 13.51 -20.53 10.91
C THR A 381 14.51 -19.47 10.44
N THR A 382 15.78 -19.85 10.42
CA THR A 382 16.84 -19.00 9.87
C THR A 382 16.65 -18.88 8.36
N LEU A 383 16.61 -17.64 7.86
CA LEU A 383 16.55 -17.40 6.42
C LEU A 383 17.80 -17.93 5.72
N THR A 384 17.59 -18.65 4.62
CA THR A 384 18.67 -18.90 3.67
C THR A 384 19.18 -17.57 3.08
N PRO A 385 20.42 -17.51 2.56
CA PRO A 385 20.92 -16.31 1.90
C PRO A 385 20.01 -15.80 0.78
N ALA A 386 19.43 -16.71 -0.03
CA ALA A 386 18.51 -16.35 -1.11
C ALA A 386 17.18 -15.76 -0.61
N GLN A 387 16.61 -16.33 0.45
CA GLN A 387 15.40 -15.80 1.09
C GLN A 387 15.66 -14.42 1.69
N ARG A 388 16.77 -14.26 2.43
CA ARG A 388 17.20 -12.98 2.99
C ARG A 388 17.35 -11.91 1.89
N ASP A 389 18.11 -12.20 0.85
CA ASP A 389 18.33 -11.26 -0.25
C ASP A 389 17.00 -10.81 -0.90
N TYR A 390 16.08 -11.75 -1.14
CA TYR A 390 14.79 -11.43 -1.73
C TYR A 390 13.88 -10.65 -0.77
N SER A 391 13.86 -10.99 0.52
CA SER A 391 13.13 -10.22 1.54
C SER A 391 13.58 -8.77 1.60
N PHE A 392 14.89 -8.54 1.60
CA PHE A 392 15.44 -7.19 1.62
C PHE A 392 15.20 -6.44 0.32
N HIS A 393 15.13 -7.14 -0.82
CA HIS A 393 14.64 -6.53 -2.05
C HIS A 393 13.18 -6.08 -1.91
N ILE A 394 12.28 -6.94 -1.44
CA ILE A 394 10.85 -6.59 -1.27
C ILE A 394 10.67 -5.46 -0.26
N LEU A 395 11.40 -5.46 0.85
CA LEU A 395 11.38 -4.37 1.84
C LEU A 395 11.83 -3.05 1.21
N ARG A 396 12.97 -3.04 0.48
CA ARG A 396 13.43 -1.82 -0.20
C ARG A 396 12.39 -1.28 -1.16
N GLU A 397 11.81 -2.12 -2.01
CA GLU A 397 10.74 -1.72 -2.94
C GLU A 397 9.51 -1.19 -2.20
N TRP A 398 9.09 -1.85 -1.12
CA TRP A 398 7.93 -1.47 -0.32
C TRP A 398 8.10 -0.06 0.28
N PHE A 399 9.27 0.22 0.87
CA PHE A 399 9.53 1.50 1.50
C PHE A 399 9.84 2.60 0.49
N PHE A 400 10.61 2.29 -0.55
CA PHE A 400 10.90 3.20 -1.65
C PHE A 400 9.62 3.66 -2.37
N LEU A 401 8.72 2.72 -2.69
CA LEU A 401 7.41 3.01 -3.29
C LEU A 401 6.37 3.49 -2.28
N ARG A 402 6.76 3.73 -1.02
CA ARG A 402 5.89 4.29 0.04
C ARG A 402 4.59 3.51 0.25
N ASP A 403 4.60 2.21 0.01
CA ASP A 403 3.44 1.37 0.33
C ASP A 403 3.14 1.35 1.83
N TRP A 404 4.14 1.70 2.67
CA TRP A 404 3.99 1.88 4.10
C TRP A 404 2.95 2.94 4.51
N PHE A 405 2.59 3.90 3.65
CA PHE A 405 1.54 4.90 3.95
C PHE A 405 0.17 4.30 4.25
N ARG A 406 -0.03 3.04 3.87
CA ARG A 406 -1.25 2.27 4.14
C ARG A 406 -1.31 1.80 5.59
N HIS A 407 -0.21 1.92 6.32
CA HIS A 407 -0.10 1.57 7.72
C HIS A 407 -0.21 2.83 8.59
N PRO A 408 -0.60 2.70 9.87
CA PRO A 408 -0.66 3.82 10.80
C PRO A 408 0.68 4.58 10.95
N SER A 409 1.79 3.87 10.75
CA SER A 409 3.15 4.41 10.88
C SER A 409 4.19 3.55 10.11
N ILE A 410 5.40 4.08 9.94
CA ILE A 410 6.53 3.40 9.27
C ILE A 410 6.95 2.16 10.07
N GLU A 411 7.00 2.29 11.38
CA GLU A 411 7.34 1.27 12.37
C GLU A 411 6.34 0.11 12.29
N ALA A 412 5.04 0.41 12.29
CA ALA A 412 3.99 -0.59 12.12
C ALA A 412 4.14 -1.33 10.78
N SER A 413 4.49 -0.60 9.71
CA SER A 413 4.76 -1.22 8.41
C SER A 413 6.00 -2.12 8.45
N ALA A 414 7.08 -1.70 9.11
CA ALA A 414 8.31 -2.47 9.24
C ALA A 414 8.08 -3.78 10.01
N VAL A 415 7.39 -3.72 11.14
CA VAL A 415 6.98 -4.92 11.90
C VAL A 415 6.10 -5.82 11.05
N THR A 416 5.08 -5.25 10.40
CA THR A 416 4.18 -6.04 9.54
C THR A 416 4.94 -6.78 8.46
N MET A 417 5.90 -6.11 7.82
CA MET A 417 6.70 -6.75 6.77
C MET A 417 7.67 -7.79 7.34
N ALA A 418 8.29 -7.53 8.49
CA ALA A 418 9.13 -8.52 9.16
C ALA A 418 8.35 -9.80 9.51
N LEU A 419 7.14 -9.66 10.07
CA LEU A 419 6.22 -10.78 10.35
C LEU A 419 5.87 -11.58 9.09
N GLY A 420 5.68 -10.90 7.95
CA GLY A 420 5.45 -11.55 6.66
C GLY A 420 6.63 -12.38 6.18
N VAL A 421 7.86 -11.89 6.37
CA VAL A 421 9.07 -12.65 6.04
C VAL A 421 9.22 -13.88 6.92
N LEU A 422 8.99 -13.74 8.22
CA LEU A 422 9.03 -14.87 9.18
C LEU A 422 8.01 -15.94 8.80
N THR A 423 6.77 -15.51 8.55
CA THR A 423 5.68 -16.41 8.12
C THR A 423 6.02 -17.15 6.82
N ALA A 424 6.57 -16.45 5.83
CA ALA A 424 6.99 -17.06 4.57
C ALA A 424 8.14 -18.07 4.78
N ALA A 425 9.07 -17.79 5.69
CA ALA A 425 10.20 -18.65 6.00
C ALA A 425 9.75 -19.96 6.64
N GLU A 426 8.91 -19.89 7.68
CA GLU A 426 8.39 -21.09 8.34
C GLU A 426 7.55 -21.94 7.41
N LEU A 427 6.66 -21.31 6.63
CA LEU A 427 5.82 -22.04 5.67
C LEU A 427 6.69 -22.77 4.63
N ALA A 428 7.77 -22.15 4.18
CA ALA A 428 8.70 -22.78 3.25
C ALA A 428 9.53 -23.90 3.88
N ALA A 429 9.86 -23.81 5.17
CA ALA A 429 10.62 -24.83 5.89
C ALA A 429 9.78 -26.06 6.24
N GLY A 430 8.48 -25.88 6.47
CA GLY A 430 7.54 -26.98 6.74
C GLY A 430 7.03 -27.72 5.50
N ALA A 431 7.38 -27.26 4.29
CA ALA A 431 6.94 -27.91 3.07
C ALA A 431 7.82 -29.13 2.75
N ASP A 432 7.20 -30.31 2.76
CA ASP A 432 7.84 -31.53 2.27
C ASP A 432 8.18 -31.39 0.78
N GLU A 433 9.37 -31.84 0.37
CA GLU A 433 9.84 -31.78 -1.03
C GLU A 433 8.89 -32.48 -2.03
N GLY A 434 7.91 -33.24 -1.56
CA GLY A 434 6.96 -34.01 -2.37
C GLY A 434 5.59 -33.38 -2.61
N ASP A 435 5.17 -32.32 -1.89
CA ASP A 435 3.73 -32.05 -1.77
C ASP A 435 3.11 -31.15 -2.86
N GLN A 436 3.87 -30.40 -3.68
CA GLN A 436 3.20 -29.55 -4.68
C GLN A 436 4.03 -28.97 -5.83
N GLY A 437 5.21 -29.52 -6.14
CA GLY A 437 5.98 -29.12 -7.33
C GLY A 437 6.60 -27.71 -7.32
N ASP A 438 6.22 -26.83 -6.40
CA ASP A 438 6.91 -25.57 -6.14
C ASP A 438 8.14 -25.86 -5.26
N LEU A 439 9.31 -25.35 -5.65
CA LEU A 439 10.54 -25.44 -4.84
C LEU A 439 10.37 -24.61 -3.55
N PRO A 440 11.07 -24.94 -2.43
CA PRO A 440 10.98 -24.16 -1.19
C PRO A 440 11.21 -22.64 -1.37
N GLY A 441 12.08 -22.25 -2.31
CA GLY A 441 12.30 -20.85 -2.68
C GLY A 441 11.10 -20.19 -3.36
N ASP A 442 10.37 -20.93 -4.19
CA ASP A 442 9.15 -20.46 -4.85
C ASP A 442 8.03 -20.27 -3.80
N LEU A 443 7.85 -21.25 -2.92
CA LEU A 443 6.85 -21.19 -1.85
C LEU A 443 7.10 -20.00 -0.92
N PHE A 444 8.34 -19.79 -0.49
CA PHE A 444 8.73 -18.61 0.28
C PHE A 444 8.34 -17.31 -0.44
N ALA A 445 8.75 -17.17 -1.70
CA ALA A 445 8.49 -15.95 -2.45
C ALA A 445 7.00 -15.71 -2.67
N HIS A 446 6.22 -16.75 -2.92
CA HIS A 446 4.78 -16.64 -3.11
C HIS A 446 4.06 -16.33 -1.80
N ALA A 447 4.46 -16.94 -0.69
CA ALA A 447 3.93 -16.63 0.64
C ALA A 447 4.17 -15.16 0.99
N LEU A 448 5.39 -14.67 0.77
CA LEU A 448 5.75 -13.27 1.01
C LEU A 448 4.94 -12.30 0.13
N ILE A 449 4.78 -12.59 -1.17
CA ILE A 449 3.97 -11.74 -2.06
C ILE A 449 2.47 -11.80 -1.70
N THR A 450 1.97 -12.95 -1.25
CA THR A 450 0.59 -13.07 -0.73
C THR A 450 0.41 -12.25 0.54
N TRP A 451 1.37 -12.30 1.47
CA TRP A 451 1.40 -11.44 2.66
C TRP A 451 1.37 -9.95 2.28
N VAL A 452 2.26 -9.51 1.39
CA VAL A 452 2.32 -8.13 0.88
C VAL A 452 0.98 -7.67 0.32
N ARG A 453 0.26 -8.56 -0.39
CA ARG A 453 -1.08 -8.26 -0.92
C ARG A 453 -2.11 -8.17 0.20
N LEU A 454 -2.06 -9.07 1.18
CA LEU A 454 -2.95 -9.10 2.32
C LEU A 454 -2.84 -7.81 3.13
N VAL A 455 -1.63 -7.43 3.55
CA VAL A 455 -1.41 -6.28 4.44
C VAL A 455 -1.51 -4.92 3.75
N ARG A 456 -1.77 -4.89 2.44
CA ARG A 456 -1.99 -3.64 1.70
C ARG A 456 -3.41 -3.10 1.85
N ALA A 457 -4.37 -3.97 2.15
CA ALA A 457 -5.72 -3.53 2.49
C ALA A 457 -5.67 -2.89 3.89
N PRO A 458 -6.01 -1.61 4.06
CA PRO A 458 -5.84 -0.94 5.35
C PRO A 458 -6.68 -1.57 6.47
N ASP A 459 -7.81 -2.18 6.13
CA ASP A 459 -8.62 -2.97 7.09
C ASP A 459 -7.79 -4.12 7.68
N ASN A 460 -6.95 -4.77 6.88
CA ASN A 460 -6.11 -5.89 7.36
C ASN A 460 -4.97 -5.42 8.26
N VAL A 461 -4.43 -4.23 8.02
CA VAL A 461 -3.41 -3.67 8.93
C VAL A 461 -4.03 -3.32 10.27
N THR A 462 -5.25 -2.77 10.24
CA THR A 462 -6.04 -2.50 11.45
C THR A 462 -6.43 -3.80 12.15
N ASP A 463 -6.68 -4.87 11.41
CA ASP A 463 -6.86 -6.19 12.01
C ASP A 463 -5.56 -6.73 12.63
N LEU A 464 -4.37 -6.42 12.09
CA LEU A 464 -3.11 -6.83 12.70
C LEU A 464 -2.83 -6.06 14.00
N PHE A 465 -3.17 -4.77 14.03
CA PHE A 465 -3.07 -3.88 15.18
C PHE A 465 -4.35 -3.07 15.33
N THR A 466 -5.21 -3.44 16.29
CA THR A 466 -6.58 -2.90 16.40
C THR A 466 -6.60 -1.38 16.56
N ASP A 467 -5.55 -0.83 17.17
CA ASP A 467 -5.28 0.59 17.29
C ASP A 467 -3.78 0.84 17.61
N GLN A 468 -3.42 2.10 17.85
CA GLN A 468 -2.05 2.47 18.26
C GLN A 468 -1.68 1.95 19.64
N GLU A 469 -2.65 1.71 20.52
CA GLU A 469 -2.43 1.20 21.87
C GLU A 469 -2.06 -0.29 21.80
N ASP A 470 -2.77 -1.09 20.99
CA ASP A 470 -2.46 -2.50 20.72
C ASP A 470 -1.10 -2.67 20.03
N PHE A 471 -0.75 -1.78 19.09
CA PHE A 471 0.60 -1.76 18.52
C PHE A 471 1.65 -1.42 19.58
N GLY A 472 1.39 -0.40 20.41
CA GLY A 472 2.27 -0.02 21.51
C GLY A 472 2.47 -1.16 22.51
N LEU A 473 1.40 -1.84 22.92
CA LEU A 473 1.43 -3.01 23.80
C LEU A 473 2.22 -4.16 23.18
N PHE A 474 2.02 -4.46 21.90
CA PHE A 474 2.82 -5.47 21.21
C PHE A 474 4.32 -5.14 21.26
N LEU A 475 4.70 -3.89 21.03
CA LEU A 475 6.10 -3.48 21.13
C LEU A 475 6.60 -3.49 22.57
N THR A 476 5.74 -3.20 23.55
CA THR A 476 6.08 -3.26 24.99
C THR A 476 6.35 -4.70 25.42
N ASP A 477 5.48 -5.63 25.01
CA ASP A 477 5.66 -7.05 25.26
C ASP A 477 7.00 -7.55 24.68
N LEU A 478 7.35 -7.11 23.46
CA LEU A 478 8.65 -7.41 22.86
C LEU A 478 9.83 -6.79 23.63
N GLY A 479 9.65 -5.55 24.12
CA GLY A 479 10.61 -4.84 24.97
C GLY A 479 10.90 -5.56 26.28
N GLU A 480 9.83 -5.96 26.98
CA GLU A 480 9.90 -6.65 28.26
C GLU A 480 10.47 -8.06 28.13
N ALA A 481 10.08 -8.80 27.09
CA ALA A 481 10.65 -10.11 26.79
C ALA A 481 12.18 -10.02 26.61
N GLY A 482 12.65 -9.00 25.89
CA GLY A 482 14.08 -8.76 25.74
C GLY A 482 14.80 -8.22 26.97
N ALA A 483 14.09 -7.75 27.99
CA ALA A 483 14.68 -7.24 29.23
C ALA A 483 14.82 -8.30 30.33
N SER A 484 14.22 -9.49 30.17
CA SER A 484 14.19 -10.49 31.23
C SER A 484 15.61 -11.03 31.55
N PRO A 485 16.08 -10.92 32.81
CA PRO A 485 17.44 -11.29 33.19
C PRO A 485 17.69 -12.81 33.30
N GLU A 486 16.69 -13.66 33.06
CA GLU A 486 16.81 -15.12 33.20
C GLU A 486 17.78 -15.77 32.19
N GLY A 487 18.22 -15.05 31.15
CA GLY A 487 19.26 -15.50 30.21
C GLY A 487 20.70 -15.13 30.59
N ALA A 488 20.94 -14.38 31.67
CA ALA A 488 22.29 -13.89 32.03
C ALA A 488 23.06 -14.82 32.99
N THR A 489 22.49 -15.98 33.33
CA THR A 489 23.14 -16.99 34.20
C THR A 489 23.12 -18.37 33.55
N SER A 490 23.96 -18.58 32.55
CA SER A 490 24.43 -19.91 32.14
C SER A 490 25.82 -19.83 31.52
#